data_AF-X1RAK0-F1
#
_entry.id   AF-X1RAK0-F1
#
_cell.length_a   1.000
_cell.length_b   1.000
_cell.length_c   1.000
_cell.angle_alpha   90.00
_cell.angle_beta   90.00
_cell.angle_gamma   90.00
#
_symmetry.space_group_name_H-M   'P 1'
#
loop_
_entity.id
_entity.type
_entity.pdbx_description
1 polymer ?
#
loop_
_entity_poly.entity_id
_entity_poly.type
_entity_poly.pdbx_seq_one_letter_code
_entity_poly.pdbx_strand_id
1 'polypeptide(L)'
;IPEKLIFAVTVKTSDVSKKASLAIYIGGALKLEWETNSTDYEVKTGTVNYPLFSFTEGLHTVEVKLKVEAGGTAYNKLFEMYYKLRR
;
A
#
# COMPACT_ATOMS: atom_id res chain seq x y z
N ILE A 1 -2.94 21.42 -5.19
CA ILE A 1 -3.31 20.33 -4.26
C ILE A 1 -3.55 19.06 -5.07
N PRO A 2 -2.93 17.91 -4.74
CA PRO A 2 -3.21 16.66 -5.44
C PRO A 2 -4.69 16.29 -5.34
N GLU A 3 -5.28 15.92 -6.48
CA GLU A 3 -6.64 15.39 -6.61
C GLU A 3 -6.67 13.93 -6.15
N LYS A 4 -5.64 13.16 -6.54
CA LYS A 4 -5.54 11.71 -6.31
C LYS A 4 -4.09 11.30 -6.06
N LEU A 5 -3.91 10.30 -5.19
CA LEU A 5 -2.67 9.54 -5.03
C LEU A 5 -2.91 8.11 -5.52
N ILE A 6 -2.01 7.61 -6.34
CA ILE A 6 -2.07 6.26 -6.90
C ILE A 6 -0.85 5.50 -6.38
N PHE A 7 -1.10 4.29 -5.87
CA PHE A 7 -0.08 3.40 -5.34
C PHE A 7 -0.01 2.15 -6.19
N ALA A 8 1.21 1.68 -6.45
CA ALA A 8 1.48 0.36 -7.01
C ALA A 8 2.47 -0.37 -6.10
N VAL A 9 2.12 -1.58 -5.70
CA VAL A 9 2.91 -2.38 -4.77
C VAL A 9 2.97 -3.83 -5.21
N THR A 10 4.10 -4.48 -4.99
CA THR A 10 4.21 -5.92 -5.23
C THR A 10 4.30 -6.69 -3.93
N VAL A 11 3.53 -7.77 -3.79
CA VAL A 11 3.54 -8.59 -2.57
C VAL A 11 3.47 -10.07 -2.93
N LYS A 12 4.13 -10.90 -2.14
CA LYS A 12 3.99 -12.36 -2.13
C LYS A 12 4.19 -12.94 -0.73
N THR A 13 3.73 -14.17 -0.52
CA THR A 13 4.11 -15.05 0.60
C THR A 13 5.11 -16.10 0.11
N SER A 14 5.83 -16.76 1.02
CA SER A 14 6.60 -17.98 0.71
C SER A 14 5.77 -19.25 0.78
N ASP A 15 4.55 -19.17 1.31
CA ASP A 15 3.70 -20.32 1.65
C ASP A 15 2.23 -20.00 1.36
N VAL A 16 1.59 -20.77 0.48
CA VAL A 16 0.18 -20.60 0.07
C VAL A 16 -0.82 -20.81 1.20
N SER A 17 -0.42 -21.47 2.28
CA SER A 17 -1.22 -21.65 3.50
C SER A 17 -1.16 -20.46 4.44
N LYS A 18 -0.29 -19.47 4.16
CA LYS A 18 -0.08 -18.28 4.98
C LYS A 18 -0.49 -17.03 4.23
N LYS A 19 -1.44 -16.28 4.78
CA LYS A 19 -1.82 -14.97 4.23
C LYS A 19 -0.82 -13.90 4.63
N ALA A 20 -0.51 -13.04 3.67
CA ALA A 20 0.19 -11.78 3.86
C ALA A 20 -0.78 -10.61 3.64
N SER A 21 -0.71 -9.59 4.48
CA SER A 21 -1.41 -8.31 4.30
C SER A 21 -0.38 -7.20 4.08
N LEU A 22 -0.62 -6.37 3.06
CA LEU A 22 0.14 -5.17 2.78
C LEU A 22 -0.77 -3.95 2.89
N ALA A 23 -0.42 -3.02 3.78
CA ALA A 23 -1.21 -1.85 4.10
C ALA A 23 -0.45 -0.54 3.85
N ILE A 24 -1.17 0.46 3.32
CA ILE A 24 -0.68 1.83 3.11
C ILE A 24 -1.31 2.75 4.13
N TYR A 25 -0.47 3.46 4.87
CA TYR A 25 -0.87 4.49 5.83
C TYR A 25 -0.42 5.86 5.33
N ILE A 26 -1.29 6.86 5.49
CA ILE A 26 -0.96 8.27 5.20
C ILE A 26 -1.24 9.06 6.46
N GLY A 27 -0.22 9.73 7.01
CA GLY A 27 -0.32 10.44 8.28
C GLY A 27 -0.72 9.53 9.45
N GLY A 28 -0.28 8.27 9.43
CA GLY A 28 -0.61 7.25 10.44
C GLY A 28 -1.99 6.60 10.30
N ALA A 29 -2.85 7.07 9.40
CA ALA A 29 -4.17 6.47 9.16
C ALA A 29 -4.14 5.46 7.99
N LEU A 30 -4.73 4.28 8.19
CA LEU A 30 -4.87 3.26 7.14
C LEU A 30 -5.72 3.81 5.98
N LYS A 31 -5.24 3.63 4.74
CA LYS A 31 -5.94 4.07 3.53
C LYS A 31 -6.23 2.95 2.55
N LEU A 32 -5.30 2.01 2.40
CA LEU A 32 -5.42 0.87 1.50
C LEU A 32 -4.84 -0.36 2.20
N GLU A 33 -5.46 -1.51 1.96
CA GLU A 33 -4.98 -2.80 2.44
C GLU A 33 -5.31 -3.86 1.38
N TRP A 34 -4.36 -4.77 1.16
CA TRP A 34 -4.55 -5.92 0.30
C TRP A 34 -4.04 -7.17 1.00
N GLU A 35 -4.75 -8.27 0.79
CA GLU A 35 -4.30 -9.61 1.17
C GLU A 35 -3.78 -10.37 -0.06
N THR A 36 -2.84 -11.27 0.19
CA THR A 36 -2.43 -12.30 -0.77
C THR A 36 -2.00 -13.57 -0.03
N ASN A 37 -2.22 -14.72 -0.64
CA ASN A 37 -1.55 -15.97 -0.30
C ASN A 37 -0.77 -16.51 -1.52
N SER A 38 -0.51 -15.66 -2.52
CA SER A 38 0.27 -16.03 -3.69
C SER A 38 1.75 -16.18 -3.36
N THR A 39 2.35 -17.27 -3.86
CA THR A 39 3.80 -17.47 -3.85
C THR A 39 4.53 -16.73 -4.97
N ASP A 40 3.78 -16.22 -5.95
CA ASP A 40 4.27 -15.34 -7.00
C ASP A 40 4.01 -13.88 -6.63
N TYR A 41 4.85 -12.97 -7.15
CA TYR A 41 4.64 -11.54 -6.93
C TYR A 41 3.38 -11.07 -7.64
N GLU A 42 2.42 -10.59 -6.86
CA GLU A 42 1.23 -9.92 -7.37
C GLU A 42 1.41 -8.41 -7.29
N VAL A 43 1.04 -7.71 -8.36
CA VAL A 43 0.91 -6.24 -8.34
C VAL A 43 -0.46 -5.88 -7.78
N LYS A 44 -0.49 -5.09 -6.72
CA LYS A 44 -1.71 -4.44 -6.20
C LYS A 44 -1.63 -2.96 -6.51
N THR A 45 -2.72 -2.41 -7.00
CA THR A 45 -2.85 -0.98 -7.28
C THR A 45 -4.02 -0.41 -6.50
N GLY A 46 -3.88 0.81 -6.00
CA GLY A 46 -4.98 1.51 -5.34
C GLY A 46 -4.89 3.00 -5.51
N THR A 47 -6.03 3.66 -5.32
CA THR A 47 -6.15 5.11 -5.42
C THR A 47 -6.78 5.65 -4.15
N VAL A 48 -6.19 6.69 -3.59
CA VAL A 48 -6.80 7.50 -2.53
C VAL A 48 -7.20 8.82 -3.16
N ASN A 49 -8.45 9.23 -2.96
CA ASN A 49 -9.04 10.46 -3.53
C ASN A 49 -9.19 11.54 -2.46
N TYR A 50 -9.09 12.82 -2.83
CA TYR A 50 -9.43 13.91 -1.92
C TYR A 50 -10.94 13.85 -1.58
N PRO A 51 -11.37 14.17 -0.35
CA PRO A 51 -10.60 14.62 0.81
C PRO A 51 -10.08 13.51 1.73
N LEU A 52 -10.23 12.23 1.35
CA LEU A 52 -9.78 11.09 2.16
C LEU A 52 -8.27 11.10 2.40
N PHE A 53 -7.54 11.90 1.62
CA PHE A 53 -6.23 12.44 1.95
C PHE A 53 -6.25 13.96 1.72
N SER A 54 -5.69 14.73 2.64
CA SER A 54 -5.49 16.17 2.49
C SER A 54 -4.06 16.47 2.87
N PHE A 55 -3.23 16.72 1.87
CA PHE A 55 -1.93 17.33 2.11
C PHE A 55 -2.16 18.83 2.20
N THR A 56 -2.27 19.32 3.44
CA THR A 56 -1.91 20.72 3.70
C THR A 56 -0.47 20.94 3.26
N GLU A 57 -0.07 22.18 2.99
CA GLU A 57 1.34 22.46 2.76
C GLU A 57 2.17 21.95 3.96
N GLY A 58 3.28 21.26 3.68
CA GLY A 58 4.12 20.63 4.69
C GLY A 58 4.51 19.18 4.36
N LEU A 59 5.28 18.58 5.27
CA LEU A 59 5.73 17.20 5.18
C LEU A 59 4.62 16.24 5.59
N HIS A 60 4.41 15.19 4.81
CA HIS A 60 3.47 14.10 5.12
C HIS A 60 4.17 12.76 5.06
N THR A 61 3.85 11.87 5.99
CA THR A 61 4.39 10.52 6.03
C THR A 61 3.48 9.56 5.29
N VAL A 62 4.09 8.72 4.46
CA VAL A 62 3.44 7.55 3.85
C VAL A 62 4.21 6.33 4.28
N GLU A 63 3.52 5.35 4.88
CA GLU A 63 4.12 4.12 5.36
C GLU A 63 3.53 2.92 4.63
N VAL A 64 4.38 1.97 4.28
CA VAL A 64 3.97 0.64 3.81
C VAL A 64 4.27 -0.35 4.94
N LYS A 65 3.27 -1.10 5.37
CA LYS A 65 3.43 -2.13 6.40
C LYS A 65 3.05 -3.48 5.82
N LEU A 66 3.98 -4.43 5.93
CA LEU A 66 3.77 -5.82 5.55
C LEU A 66 3.60 -6.66 6.81
N LYS A 67 2.55 -7.47 6.83
CA LYS A 67 2.26 -8.45 7.88
C LYS A 67 2.04 -9.80 7.24
N VAL A 68 2.37 -10.86 7.97
CA VAL A 68 2.10 -12.25 7.57
C VAL A 68 1.63 -13.02 8.79
N GLU A 69 0.80 -14.03 8.57
CA GLU A 69 0.37 -14.95 9.61
C GLU A 69 1.57 -15.61 10.30
N ALA A 70 1.37 -16.00 11.57
CA ALA A 70 2.42 -16.58 12.40
C ALA A 70 3.09 -17.78 11.71
N GLY A 71 4.42 -17.78 11.72
CA GLY A 71 5.26 -18.78 11.07
C GLY A 71 5.38 -18.63 9.55
N GLY A 72 4.72 -17.65 8.93
CA GLY A 72 4.88 -17.34 7.51
C GLY A 72 6.03 -16.36 7.24
N THR A 73 6.40 -16.23 5.97
CA THR A 73 7.31 -15.18 5.50
C THR A 73 6.68 -14.52 4.27
N ALA A 74 6.75 -13.20 4.20
CA ALA A 74 6.21 -12.43 3.08
C ALA A 74 7.22 -11.40 2.60
N TYR A 75 7.08 -10.99 1.35
CA TYR A 75 8.00 -10.06 0.70
C TYR A 75 7.24 -8.98 -0.05
N ASN A 76 7.75 -7.75 0.04
CA ASN A 76 7.45 -6.66 -0.88
C ASN A 76 8.71 -6.36 -1.71
N LYS A 77 8.55 -6.12 -3.02
CA LYS A 77 9.68 -5.83 -3.92
C LYS A 77 9.66 -4.41 -4.50
N LEU A 78 8.48 -3.81 -4.61
CA LEU A 78 8.26 -2.51 -5.22
C LEU A 78 7.17 -1.77 -4.46
N PHE A 79 7.40 -0.47 -4.26
CA PHE A 79 6.41 0.51 -3.87
C PHE A 79 6.62 1.77 -4.72
N GLU A 80 5.59 2.15 -5.48
CA GLU A 80 5.56 3.36 -6.27
C GLU A 80 4.36 4.22 -5.88
N MET A 81 4.54 5.53 -5.93
CA MET A 81 3.52 6.51 -5.64
C MET A 81 3.49 7.57 -6.74
N TYR A 82 2.30 7.82 -7.27
CA TYR A 82 2.02 8.84 -8.27
C TYR A 82 0.97 9.81 -7.74
N TYR A 83 1.03 11.06 -8.19
CA TYR A 83 -0.01 12.04 -7.86
C TYR A 83 -0.56 12.70 -9.11
N LYS A 84 -1.86 12.99 -9.08
CA LYS A 84 -2.52 13.84 -10.09
C LYS A 84 -2.89 15.16 -9.43
N LEU A 85 -2.51 16.28 -10.03
CA LEU A 85 -2.88 17.62 -9.53
C LEU A 85 -4.25 18.03 -10.06
N ARG A 86 -5.02 18.77 -9.25
CA ARG A 86 -6.18 19.50 -9.76
C ARG A 86 -5.72 20.56 -10.75
N ARG A 87 -6.42 20.68 -11.87
CA ARG A 87 -6.29 21.83 -12.77
C ARG A 87 -6.89 23.08 -12.12
#